data_AF-A0A821RGZ1-F1
#
_entry.id   AF-A0A821RGZ1-F1
#
_cell.length_a   1.000
_cell.length_b   1.000
_cell.length_c   1.000
_cell.angle_alpha   90.00
_cell.angle_beta   90.00
_cell.angle_gamma   90.00
#
_symmetry.space_group_name_H-M   'P 1'
#
loop_
_entity.id
_entity.type
_entity.pdbx_description
1 polymer ?
#
loop_
_entity_poly.entity_id
_entity_poly.type
_entity_poly.pdbx_seq_one_letter_code
_entity_poly.pdbx_strand_id
1 'polypeptide(L)'
;MSPITSVCFYTTDAFRVYTTFFLGIILCGTPILIMMTFGILAYQNIKKTTALARLRVDRQLTIIVFIQVLLTLIGLSPYGIYNAYALITIDVEKDADQKAKDALASNITFLFGSVAYAGRFYLLMFASPRFRHTVKNQVLRWRQPRRIIPSAR
;
A
#
# COMPACT_ATOMS: atom_id res chain seq x y z
N MET A 1 -6.22 -31.48 31.80
CA MET A 1 -5.27 -30.78 30.91
C MET A 1 -6.11 -30.12 29.82
N SER A 2 -6.41 -28.83 29.98
CA SER A 2 -7.19 -28.05 28.98
C SER A 2 -6.20 -27.32 28.06
N PRO A 3 -6.44 -27.26 26.74
CA PRO A 3 -5.45 -26.78 25.79
C PRO A 3 -5.30 -25.26 25.91
N ILE A 4 -4.06 -24.82 26.10
CA ILE A 4 -3.65 -23.43 26.06
C ILE A 4 -3.59 -23.04 24.58
N THR A 5 -4.64 -22.39 24.08
CA THR A 5 -4.51 -21.42 22.99
C THR A 5 -5.16 -20.12 23.44
N SER A 6 -4.65 -19.56 24.55
CA SER A 6 -4.95 -18.18 24.91
C SER A 6 -4.19 -17.26 23.98
N VAL A 7 -4.81 -16.87 22.87
CA VAL A 7 -4.32 -15.74 22.08
C VAL A 7 -4.57 -14.51 22.94
N CYS A 8 -3.50 -14.01 23.59
CA CYS A 8 -3.57 -12.86 24.47
C CYS A 8 -3.53 -11.59 23.60
N PHE A 9 -4.70 -11.06 23.25
CA PHE A 9 -4.78 -9.70 22.72
C PHE A 9 -4.98 -8.74 23.90
N TYR A 10 -3.97 -7.91 24.20
CA TYR A 10 -4.16 -6.73 25.04
C TYR A 10 -4.93 -5.68 24.24
N THR A 11 -6.23 -5.87 24.07
CA THR A 11 -7.15 -4.84 23.57
C THR A 11 -7.58 -3.97 24.75
N THR A 12 -6.70 -3.07 25.21
CA THR A 12 -7.15 -1.96 26.04
C THR A 12 -8.06 -1.06 25.21
N ASP A 13 -9.11 -0.49 25.79
CA ASP A 13 -10.04 0.38 25.05
C ASP A 13 -9.32 1.57 24.39
N ALA A 14 -8.25 2.07 25.03
CA ALA A 14 -7.37 3.08 24.45
C ALA A 14 -6.73 2.63 23.13
N PHE A 15 -6.33 1.36 23.02
CA PHE A 15 -5.76 0.79 21.80
C PHE A 15 -6.82 0.63 20.69
N ARG A 16 -8.07 0.33 21.03
CA ARG A 16 -9.19 0.26 20.05
C ARG A 16 -9.47 1.63 19.44
N VAL A 17 -9.55 2.67 20.27
CA VAL A 17 -9.73 4.05 19.81
C VAL A 17 -8.53 4.49 18.98
N TYR A 18 -7.31 4.28 19.49
CA TYR A 18 -6.09 4.63 18.76
C TYR A 18 -6.03 3.97 17.38
N THR A 19 -6.29 2.67 17.29
CA THR A 19 -6.21 1.92 16.02
C THR A 19 -7.27 2.39 15.03
N THR A 20 -8.50 2.68 15.48
CA THR A 20 -9.58 3.15 14.61
C THR A 20 -9.28 4.56 14.06
N PHE A 21 -8.83 5.47 14.91
CA PHE A 21 -8.45 6.83 14.49
C PHE A 21 -7.20 6.81 13.60
N PHE A 22 -6.20 6.02 13.94
CA PHE A 22 -4.96 5.91 13.17
C PHE A 22 -5.17 5.29 11.79
N LEU A 23 -5.89 4.16 11.70
CA LEU A 23 -6.19 3.50 10.42
C LEU A 23 -7.16 4.32 9.56
N GLY A 24 -8.19 4.94 10.16
CA GLY A 24 -9.19 5.69 9.41
C GLY A 24 -8.70 7.06 8.95
N ILE A 25 -8.23 7.88 9.89
CA ILE A 25 -7.98 9.30 9.64
C ILE A 25 -6.56 9.52 9.11
N ILE A 26 -5.56 8.89 9.72
CA ILE A 26 -4.16 9.11 9.34
C ILE A 26 -3.83 8.28 8.09
N LEU A 27 -4.16 7.00 8.08
CA LEU A 27 -3.78 6.13 6.96
C LEU A 27 -4.60 6.39 5.68
N CYS A 28 -5.86 6.79 5.82
CA CYS A 28 -6.75 7.05 4.69
C CYS A 28 -6.93 8.55 4.39
N GLY A 29 -7.09 9.39 5.41
CA GLY A 29 -7.33 10.83 5.24
C GLY A 29 -6.10 11.61 4.78
N THR A 30 -4.93 11.36 5.37
CA THR A 30 -3.67 12.05 5.00
C THR A 30 -3.32 11.89 3.51
N PRO A 31 -3.31 10.69 2.91
CA PRO A 31 -3.01 10.56 1.47
C PRO A 31 -4.04 11.25 0.57
N ILE A 32 -5.32 11.31 0.94
CA ILE A 32 -6.36 12.03 0.19
C ILE A 32 -6.10 13.55 0.18
N LEU A 33 -5.78 14.12 1.35
CA LEU A 33 -5.49 15.55 1.49
C LEU A 33 -4.22 15.96 0.72
N ILE A 34 -3.18 15.14 0.81
CA ILE A 34 -1.94 15.34 0.05
C ILE A 34 -2.26 15.27 -1.45
N MET A 35 -3.07 14.32 -1.90
CA MET A 35 -3.42 14.20 -3.32
C MET A 35 -4.26 15.36 -3.84
N MET A 36 -5.21 15.87 -3.04
CA MET A 36 -5.95 17.07 -3.41
C MET A 36 -5.02 18.26 -3.57
N THR A 37 -4.11 18.49 -2.62
CA THR A 37 -3.18 19.62 -2.69
C THR A 37 -2.24 19.51 -3.88
N PHE A 38 -1.60 18.35 -4.08
CA PHE A 38 -0.71 18.11 -5.22
C PHE A 38 -1.46 18.12 -6.57
N GLY A 39 -2.70 17.64 -6.62
CA GLY A 39 -3.54 17.70 -7.82
C GLY A 39 -3.89 19.13 -8.22
N ILE A 40 -4.26 19.97 -7.24
CA ILE A 40 -4.54 21.39 -7.45
C ILE A 40 -3.26 22.13 -7.88
N LEU A 41 -2.13 21.88 -7.21
CA LEU A 41 -0.83 22.46 -7.56
C LEU A 41 -0.40 22.04 -8.97
N ALA A 42 -0.55 20.77 -9.34
CA ALA A 42 -0.25 20.29 -10.68
C ALA A 42 -1.15 20.96 -11.75
N TYR A 43 -2.43 21.13 -11.46
CA TYR A 43 -3.37 21.81 -12.35
C TYR A 43 -2.97 23.28 -12.58
N GLN A 44 -2.63 23.99 -11.50
CA GLN A 44 -2.19 25.39 -11.59
C GLN A 44 -0.85 25.55 -12.31
N ASN A 45 0.09 24.63 -12.10
CA ASN A 45 1.39 24.63 -12.78
C ASN A 45 1.26 24.32 -14.28
N ILE A 46 0.38 23.39 -14.67
CA ILE A 46 0.10 23.11 -16.10
C ILE A 46 -0.51 24.33 -16.78
N LYS A 47 -1.39 25.07 -16.10
CA LYS A 47 -2.00 26.29 -16.66
C LYS A 47 -0.98 27.43 -16.84
N LYS A 48 0.08 27.48 -16.02
CA LYS A 48 1.05 28.58 -16.02
C LYS A 48 2.30 28.34 -16.86
N THR A 49 2.69 27.09 -17.16
CA THR A 49 4.04 26.82 -17.67
C THR A 49 4.05 26.07 -19.01
N THR A 50 4.24 26.82 -20.10
CA THR A 50 4.39 26.35 -21.50
C THR A 50 5.80 25.77 -21.80
N ALA A 51 6.47 25.14 -20.82
CA ALA A 51 7.80 24.53 -20.99
C ALA A 51 7.69 22.99 -21.03
N LEU A 52 7.32 22.45 -22.19
CA LEU A 52 6.72 21.11 -22.36
C LEU A 52 7.61 19.90 -22.01
N ALA A 53 8.94 20.02 -22.00
CA ALA A 53 9.82 18.84 -21.89
C ALA A 53 10.09 18.39 -20.45
N ARG A 54 10.49 19.30 -19.54
CA ARG A 54 10.72 18.96 -18.12
C ARG A 54 9.40 18.70 -17.39
N LEU A 55 8.36 19.47 -17.71
CA LEU A 55 7.03 19.30 -17.14
C LEU A 55 6.41 17.94 -17.47
N ARG A 56 6.72 17.33 -18.63
CA ARG A 56 6.20 15.98 -18.99
C ARG A 56 6.73 14.88 -18.07
N VAL A 57 8.01 14.94 -17.70
CA VAL A 57 8.62 13.95 -16.80
C VAL A 57 8.07 14.09 -15.39
N ASP A 58 7.96 15.33 -14.89
CA ASP A 58 7.40 15.60 -13.56
C ASP A 58 5.90 15.27 -13.52
N ARG A 59 5.14 15.60 -14.57
CA ARG A 59 3.72 15.25 -14.69
C ARG A 59 3.53 13.73 -14.76
N GLN A 60 4.38 13.01 -15.47
CA GLN A 60 4.32 11.55 -15.53
C GLN A 60 4.61 10.93 -14.17
N LEU A 61 5.60 11.45 -13.43
CA LEU A 61 5.88 11.01 -12.06
C LEU A 61 4.69 11.28 -11.13
N THR A 62 4.07 12.46 -11.20
CA THR A 62 2.89 12.79 -10.41
C THR A 62 1.69 11.88 -10.73
N ILE A 63 1.45 11.57 -12.01
CA ILE A 63 0.38 10.64 -12.41
C ILE A 63 0.64 9.22 -11.90
N ILE A 64 1.89 8.76 -11.93
CA ILE A 64 2.27 7.44 -11.40
C ILE A 64 2.02 7.36 -9.89
N VAL A 65 2.50 8.36 -9.15
CA VAL A 65 2.26 8.47 -7.70
C VAL A 65 0.76 8.56 -7.42
N PHE A 66 0.01 9.29 -8.25
CA PHE A 66 -1.43 9.41 -8.12
C PHE A 66 -2.15 8.06 -8.23
N ILE A 67 -1.86 7.28 -9.27
CA ILE A 67 -2.47 5.96 -9.44
C ILE A 67 -2.03 5.01 -8.32
N GLN A 68 -0.77 5.12 -7.87
CA GLN A 68 -0.25 4.34 -6.74
C GLN A 68 -1.00 4.62 -5.44
N VAL A 69 -1.33 5.89 -5.16
CA VAL A 69 -2.13 6.27 -3.99
C VAL A 69 -3.59 5.81 -4.15
N LEU A 70 -4.19 5.92 -5.34
CA LEU A 70 -5.54 5.38 -5.57
C LEU A 70 -5.62 3.87 -5.35
N LEU A 71 -4.67 3.10 -5.90
CA LEU A 71 -4.54 1.66 -5.64
C LEU A 71 -4.41 1.36 -4.15
N THR A 72 -3.70 2.22 -3.42
CA THR A 72 -3.57 2.11 -1.97
C THR A 72 -4.89 2.33 -1.28
N LEU A 73 -5.61 3.41 -1.61
CA LEU A 73 -6.90 3.70 -0.99
C LEU A 73 -7.90 2.57 -1.22
N ILE A 74 -7.97 2.05 -2.45
CA ILE A 74 -8.87 0.93 -2.80
C ILE A 74 -8.45 -0.36 -2.10
N GLY A 75 -7.14 -0.63 -1.98
CA GLY A 75 -6.65 -1.85 -1.32
C GLY A 75 -6.70 -1.82 0.21
N LEU A 76 -6.60 -0.63 0.81
CA LEU A 76 -6.54 -0.46 2.27
C LEU A 76 -7.92 -0.14 2.87
N SER A 77 -8.88 0.39 2.10
CA SER A 77 -10.22 0.68 2.63
C SER A 77 -10.95 -0.57 3.15
N PRO A 78 -10.94 -1.74 2.46
CA PRO A 78 -11.59 -2.94 2.97
C PRO A 78 -10.94 -3.38 4.28
N TYR A 79 -9.61 -3.20 4.39
CA TYR A 79 -8.82 -3.52 5.57
C TYR A 79 -9.16 -2.63 6.76
N GLY A 80 -9.28 -1.32 6.54
CA GLY A 80 -9.73 -0.39 7.58
C GLY A 80 -11.14 -0.71 8.07
N ILE A 81 -12.08 -0.96 7.15
CA ILE A 81 -13.48 -1.26 7.48
C ILE A 81 -13.59 -2.56 8.26
N TYR A 82 -12.92 -3.64 7.81
CA TYR A 82 -12.93 -4.92 8.50
C TYR A 82 -12.34 -4.81 9.90
N ASN A 83 -11.22 -4.09 10.08
CA ASN A 83 -10.63 -3.91 11.41
C ASN A 83 -11.54 -3.11 12.34
N ALA A 84 -12.20 -2.05 11.85
CA ALA A 84 -13.17 -1.32 12.64
C ALA A 84 -14.35 -2.21 13.06
N TYR A 85 -14.88 -3.01 12.14
CA TYR A 85 -15.93 -4.00 12.44
C TYR A 85 -15.48 -5.04 13.47
N ALA A 86 -14.28 -5.61 13.31
CA ALA A 86 -13.71 -6.60 14.22
C ALA A 86 -13.49 -6.02 15.62
N LEU A 87 -13.05 -4.76 15.70
CA LEU A 87 -12.86 -4.05 16.97
C LEU A 87 -14.18 -3.76 17.67
N ILE A 88 -15.25 -3.40 16.95
CA ILE A 88 -16.57 -3.13 17.54
C ILE A 88 -17.24 -4.43 18.02
N THR A 89 -17.09 -5.53 17.27
CA THR A 89 -17.78 -6.80 17.52
C THR A 89 -16.99 -7.78 18.40
N ILE A 90 -15.91 -7.33 19.05
CA ILE A 90 -15.02 -8.21 19.82
C ILE A 90 -15.70 -8.80 21.06
N ASP A 91 -16.60 -8.04 21.67
CA ASP A 91 -17.33 -8.41 22.90
C ASP A 91 -18.65 -9.13 22.60
N VAL A 92 -18.96 -9.34 21.32
CA VAL A 92 -20.19 -10.02 20.87
C VAL A 92 -19.91 -11.50 20.70
N GLU A 93 -20.71 -12.35 21.35
CA GLU A 93 -20.62 -13.79 21.16
C GLU A 93 -21.08 -14.16 19.74
N LYS A 94 -20.15 -14.68 18.94
CA LYS A 94 -20.39 -15.02 17.53
C LYS A 94 -20.66 -16.51 17.35
N ASP A 95 -21.71 -16.81 16.60
CA ASP A 95 -22.05 -18.18 16.19
C ASP A 95 -21.01 -18.75 15.20
N ALA A 96 -20.95 -20.08 15.05
CA ALA A 96 -20.00 -20.76 14.18
C ALA A 96 -20.08 -20.26 12.72
N ASP A 97 -21.31 -20.02 12.24
CA ASP A 97 -21.58 -19.50 10.91
C ASP A 97 -21.09 -18.06 10.72
N GLN A 98 -21.17 -17.23 11.76
CA GLN A 98 -20.64 -15.87 11.75
C GLN A 98 -19.11 -15.85 11.75
N LYS A 99 -18.48 -16.75 12.52
CA LYS A 99 -17.01 -16.91 12.52
C LYS A 99 -16.48 -17.30 11.14
N ALA A 100 -17.18 -18.18 10.42
CA ALA A 100 -16.82 -18.56 9.06
C ALA A 100 -16.90 -17.37 8.07
N LYS A 101 -17.96 -16.55 8.17
CA LYS A 101 -18.13 -15.33 7.35
C LYS A 101 -17.04 -14.30 7.66
N ASP A 102 -16.71 -14.10 8.93
CA ASP A 102 -15.66 -13.18 9.36
C ASP A 102 -14.27 -13.62 8.86
N ALA A 103 -13.98 -14.92 8.88
CA ALA A 103 -12.74 -15.47 8.35
C ALA A 103 -12.62 -15.26 6.84
N LEU A 104 -13.72 -15.48 6.10
CA LEU A 104 -13.77 -15.21 4.66
C LEU A 104 -13.55 -13.72 4.37
N ALA A 105 -14.24 -12.83 5.09
CA ALA A 105 -14.08 -11.39 4.94
C ALA A 105 -12.64 -10.95 5.22
N SER A 106 -12.00 -11.49 6.26
CA SER A 106 -10.59 -11.27 6.59
C SER A 106 -9.66 -11.66 5.44
N ASN A 107 -9.84 -12.85 4.87
CA ASN A 107 -9.02 -13.36 3.78
C ASN A 107 -9.19 -12.54 2.50
N ILE A 108 -10.43 -12.18 2.13
CA ILE A 108 -10.70 -11.32 0.97
C ILE A 108 -9.99 -9.98 1.15
N THR A 109 -10.12 -9.41 2.34
CA THR A 109 -9.53 -8.12 2.68
C THR A 109 -8.00 -8.14 2.61
N PHE A 110 -7.38 -9.23 3.07
CA PHE A 110 -5.95 -9.46 2.96
C PHE A 110 -5.47 -9.60 1.50
N LEU A 111 -6.25 -10.30 0.67
CA LEU A 111 -5.96 -10.44 -0.77
C LEU A 111 -6.03 -9.09 -1.49
N PHE A 112 -7.02 -8.24 -1.19
CA PHE A 112 -7.10 -6.87 -1.73
C PHE A 112 -5.87 -6.05 -1.38
N GLY A 113 -5.42 -6.09 -0.12
CA GLY A 113 -4.18 -5.43 0.29
C GLY A 113 -2.96 -5.95 -0.48
N SER A 114 -2.84 -7.27 -0.61
CA SER A 114 -1.73 -7.92 -1.32
C SER A 114 -1.68 -7.55 -2.80
N VAL A 115 -2.83 -7.52 -3.48
CA VAL A 115 -2.94 -7.08 -4.88
C VAL A 115 -2.57 -5.61 -5.01
N ALA A 116 -2.96 -4.75 -4.07
CA ALA A 116 -2.56 -3.36 -4.09
C ALA A 116 -1.03 -3.20 -3.95
N TYR A 117 -0.39 -3.91 -3.02
CA TYR A 117 1.07 -3.89 -2.86
C TYR A 117 1.80 -4.38 -4.12
N ALA A 118 1.38 -5.52 -4.68
CA ALA A 118 1.95 -6.04 -5.93
C ALA A 118 1.72 -5.09 -7.11
N GLY A 119 0.52 -4.50 -7.19
CA GLY A 119 0.14 -3.53 -8.20
C GLY A 119 1.06 -2.32 -8.24
N ARG A 120 1.51 -1.80 -7.09
CA ARG A 120 2.47 -0.69 -7.04
C ARG A 120 3.79 -1.04 -7.75
N PHE A 121 4.31 -2.24 -7.53
CA PHE A 121 5.54 -2.70 -8.17
C PHE A 121 5.40 -2.78 -9.69
N TYR A 122 4.33 -3.41 -10.17
CA TYR A 122 4.08 -3.53 -11.61
C TYR A 122 3.82 -2.19 -12.26
N LEU A 123 3.09 -1.30 -11.59
CA LEU A 123 2.82 0.05 -12.08
C LEU A 123 4.11 0.85 -12.25
N LEU A 124 5.03 0.78 -11.28
CA LEU A 124 6.35 1.39 -11.40
C LEU A 124 7.18 0.78 -12.55
N MET A 125 7.08 -0.53 -12.75
CA MET A 125 7.78 -1.25 -13.82
C MET A 125 7.30 -0.85 -15.23
N PHE A 126 5.99 -0.72 -15.45
CA PHE A 126 5.44 -0.34 -16.75
C PHE A 126 5.49 1.16 -17.01
N ALA A 127 5.24 1.98 -15.99
CA ALA A 127 5.06 3.41 -16.18
C ALA A 127 6.37 4.22 -16.17
N SER A 128 7.45 3.72 -15.55
CA SER A 128 8.74 4.43 -15.49
C SER A 128 9.79 3.80 -16.42
N PRO A 129 10.15 4.46 -17.54
CA PRO A 129 11.23 4.00 -18.42
C PRO A 129 12.58 3.92 -17.70
N ARG A 130 12.83 4.86 -16.76
CA ARG A 130 14.04 4.89 -15.93
C ARG A 130 14.12 3.66 -15.03
N PHE A 131 13.03 3.32 -14.34
CA PHE A 131 13.01 2.16 -13.44
C PHE A 131 13.24 0.85 -14.20
N ARG A 132 12.61 0.70 -15.37
CA ARG A 132 12.80 -0.45 -16.26
C ARG A 132 14.26 -0.61 -16.69
N HIS A 133 14.93 0.49 -17.03
CA HIS A 133 16.35 0.47 -17.38
C HIS A 133 17.23 0.05 -16.20
N THR A 134 16.98 0.58 -15.00
CA THR A 134 17.72 0.21 -13.79
C THR A 134 17.56 -1.27 -13.45
N VAL A 135 16.32 -1.77 -13.44
CA VAL A 135 16.02 -3.19 -13.16
C VAL A 135 16.67 -4.09 -14.21
N LYS A 136 16.53 -3.76 -15.50
CA LYS A 136 17.16 -4.53 -16.59
C LYS A 136 18.68 -4.57 -16.43
N ASN A 137 19.33 -3.45 -16.10
CA ASN A 137 20.77 -3.38 -15.89
C ASN A 137 21.22 -4.20 -14.68
N GLN A 138 20.46 -4.19 -13.58
CA GLN A 138 20.75 -5.03 -12.42
C GLN A 138 20.58 -6.52 -12.72
N VAL A 139 19.51 -6.92 -13.40
CA VAL A 139 19.28 -8.32 -13.81
C VAL A 139 20.37 -8.80 -14.77
N LEU A 140 20.79 -7.95 -15.71
CA LEU A 140 21.91 -8.26 -16.61
C LEU A 140 23.24 -8.41 -15.85
N ARG A 141 23.49 -7.57 -14.84
CA ARG A 141 24.67 -7.72 -13.96
C ARG A 141 24.62 -9.00 -13.14
N TRP A 142 23.45 -9.42 -12.68
CA TRP A 142 23.28 -10.69 -11.95
C TRP A 142 23.47 -11.92 -12.84
N ARG A 143 23.19 -11.82 -14.14
CA ARG A 143 23.48 -12.87 -15.12
C ARG A 143 24.95 -12.95 -15.54
N GLN A 144 25.77 -11.94 -15.25
CA GLN A 144 27.20 -11.98 -15.55
C GLN A 144 27.89 -12.80 -14.45
N PRO A 145 28.57 -13.92 -14.77
CA PRO A 145 29.33 -14.66 -13.77
C PRO A 145 30.38 -13.73 -13.17
N ARG A 146 30.44 -13.65 -11.83
CA ARG A 146 31.46 -12.87 -11.12
C ARG A 146 32.82 -13.34 -11.63
N ARG A 147 33.51 -12.49 -12.41
CA ARG A 147 34.93 -12.69 -12.68
C ARG A 147 35.65 -12.52 -11.36
N ILE A 148 36.00 -13.65 -10.74
CA ILE A 148 36.95 -13.69 -9.63
C ILE A 148 38.25 -13.16 -10.23
N ILE A 149 38.63 -11.94 -9.87
CA ILE A 149 39.92 -11.37 -10.25
C ILE A 149 40.95 -12.14 -9.41
N PRO A 150 41.86 -12.94 -10.01
CA PRO A 150 42.90 -13.58 -9.23
C PRO A 150 43.82 -12.48 -8.70
N SER A 151 44.00 -12.45 -7.37
CA SER A 151 44.99 -11.60 -6.72
C SER A 151 46.37 -11.97 -7.27
N ALA A 152 46.99 -11.04 -8.01
CA ALA A 152 48.36 -11.16 -8.47
C ALA A 152 49.27 -11.37 -7.25
N ARG A 153 50.05 -12.44 -7.29
CA ARG A 153 51.07 -12.81 -6.32
C ARG A 153 52.40 -12.19 -6.75
#